data_AF-W1YBR1-F1
#
_entry.id   AF-W1YBR1-F1
#
_cell.length_a   1.000
_cell.length_b   1.000
_cell.length_c   1.000
_cell.angle_alpha   90.00
_cell.angle_beta   90.00
_cell.angle_gamma   90.00
#
_symmetry.space_group_name_H-M   'P 1'
#
loop_
_entity.id
_entity.type
_entity.pdbx_description
1 polymer ?
#
loop_
_entity_poly.entity_id
_entity_poly.type
_entity_poly.pdbx_seq_one_letter_code
_entity_poly.pdbx_strand_id
1 'polypeptide(L)' 'LIDKIVKATRFDGWQNSNSGPREIQKALLLTLAQFGLGKDKELFQKAYGYIEEHY' A
#
# COMPACT_ATOMS: atom_id res chain seq x y z
N LEU A 1 11.47 -6.93 -2.10
CA LEU A 1 10.86 -6.25 -3.27
C LEU A 1 9.68 -5.37 -2.84
N ILE A 2 8.80 -5.91 -1.99
CA ILE A 2 7.71 -5.17 -1.34
C ILE A 2 8.22 -4.02 -0.45
N ASP A 3 9.35 -4.19 0.25
CA ASP A 3 9.93 -3.15 1.13
C ASP A 3 10.21 -1.81 0.43
N LYS A 4 10.56 -1.83 -0.86
CA LYS A 4 10.83 -0.60 -1.62
C LYS A 4 9.54 0.16 -1.96
N ILE A 5 8.45 -0.56 -2.20
CA ILE A 5 7.11 -0.01 -2.47
C ILE A 5 6.54 0.56 -1.16
N VAL A 6 6.68 -0.18 -0.06
CA VAL A 6 6.15 0.20 1.26
C VAL A 6 6.91 1.37 1.89
N LYS A 7 8.23 1.47 1.68
CA LYS A 7 9.02 2.64 2.14
C LYS A 7 8.57 3.96 1.53
N ALA A 8 7.98 3.95 0.33
CA ALA A 8 7.48 5.16 -0.32
C ALA A 8 6.14 5.64 0.25
N THR A 9 5.36 4.75 0.88
CA THR A 9 4.02 5.04 1.43
C THR A 9 4.01 5.17 2.94
N ARG A 10 5.14 5.54 3.56
CA ARG A 10 5.23 5.73 5.03
C ARG A 10 4.21 6.77 5.49
N PHE A 11 3.09 6.27 6.01
CA PHE A 11 2.03 7.01 6.70
C PHE A 11 1.90 6.34 8.07
N ASP A 12 2.69 6.80 9.04
CA ASP A 12 2.58 6.30 10.41
C ASP A 12 1.20 6.67 10.97
N GLY A 13 0.49 5.69 11.57
CA GLY A 13 -0.78 5.91 12.24
C GLY A 13 -2.04 5.89 11.36
N TRP A 14 -1.95 5.42 10.11
CA TRP A 14 -3.10 5.30 9.21
C TRP A 14 -4.23 4.42 9.78
N GLN A 15 -3.88 3.34 10.50
CA GLN A 15 -4.82 2.44 11.15
C GLN A 15 -5.74 3.13 12.16
N ASN A 16 -5.29 4.24 12.77
CA ASN A 16 -6.03 4.97 13.79
C ASN A 16 -7.01 6.00 13.22
N SER A 17 -7.12 6.12 11.89
CA SER A 17 -8.01 7.09 11.25
C SER A 17 -9.06 6.40 10.38
N ASN A 18 -10.30 6.88 10.45
CA ASN A 18 -11.40 6.38 9.62
C ASN A 18 -11.14 6.51 8.10
N SER A 19 -10.19 7.38 7.70
CA SER A 19 -9.83 7.61 6.29
C SER A 19 -8.52 6.92 5.87
N GLY A 20 -7.70 6.46 6.82
CA GLY A 20 -6.37 5.92 6.57
C GLY A 20 -6.34 4.70 5.67
N PRO A 21 -7.22 3.69 5.86
CA PRO A 21 -7.26 2.54 4.95
C PRO A 21 -7.48 2.95 3.49
N ARG A 22 -8.28 3.98 3.27
CA ARG A 22 -8.58 4.50 1.93
C ARG A 22 -7.38 5.24 1.31
N GLU A 23 -6.65 6.00 2.12
CA GLU A 23 -5.41 6.68 1.73
C GLU A 23 -4.33 5.67 1.33
N ILE A 24 -4.11 4.63 2.15
CA ILE A 24 -3.14 3.56 1.88
C ILE A 24 -3.47 2.81 0.61
N GLN A 25 -4.73 2.40 0.40
CA GLN A 25 -5.14 1.73 -0.83
C GLN A 25 -4.88 2.59 -2.07
N LYS A 26 -5.16 3.90 -2.00
CA LYS A 26 -4.92 4.83 -3.11
C LYS A 26 -3.43 5.03 -3.38
N ALA A 27 -2.63 5.19 -2.34
CA ALA A 27 -1.17 5.34 -2.45
C ALA A 27 -0.52 4.06 -3.02
N LEU A 28 -1.00 2.89 -2.59
CA LEU A 28 -0.56 1.59 -3.10
C LEU A 28 -0.91 1.42 -4.58
N LEU A 29 -2.14 1.78 -5.00
CA LEU A 29 -2.55 1.76 -6.41
C LEU A 29 -1.68 2.67 -7.28
N LEU A 30 -1.43 3.90 -6.83
CA LEU A 30 -0.57 4.85 -7.55
C LEU A 30 0.86 4.33 -7.69
N THR A 31 1.39 3.74 -6.62
CA THR A 31 2.75 3.18 -6.64
C THR A 31 2.83 2.00 -7.61
N LEU A 32 1.89 1.05 -7.54
CA LEU A 32 1.84 -0.07 -8.49
C LEU A 32 1.65 0.41 -9.93
N ALA A 33 0.86 1.46 -10.16
CA ALA A 33 0.68 2.04 -11.49
C ALA A 33 1.99 2.61 -12.07
N GLN A 34 2.85 3.24 -11.25
CA GLN A 34 4.17 3.72 -11.69
C GLN A 34 5.09 2.60 -12.18
N PHE A 35 4.92 1.39 -11.64
CA PHE A 35 5.66 0.20 -12.07
C PHE A 35 4.95 -0.60 -13.17
N GLY A 36 3.80 -0.13 -13.68
CA GLY A 36 2.99 -0.86 -14.66
C GLY A 36 2.26 -2.09 -14.09
N LEU A 37 2.25 -2.23 -12.75
CA LEU A 37 1.68 -3.36 -12.01
C LEU A 37 0.28 -3.06 -11.45
N GLY A 38 -0.32 -1.92 -11.79
CA GLY A 38 -1.62 -1.49 -11.23
C GLY A 38 -2.81 -2.42 -11.52
N LYS A 39 -2.67 -3.39 -12.42
CA LYS A 39 -3.69 -4.41 -12.71
C LYS A 39 -3.48 -5.72 -11.95
N ASP A 40 -2.35 -5.88 -11.27
CA ASP A 40 -2.02 -7.08 -10.52
C ASP A 40 -2.71 -7.06 -9.16
N LYS A 41 -3.89 -7.68 -9.10
CA LYS A 41 -4.72 -7.77 -7.89
C LYS A 41 -4.05 -8.60 -6.80
N GLU A 42 -3.29 -9.64 -7.17
CA GLU A 42 -2.64 -10.51 -6.19
C GLU A 42 -1.48 -9.77 -5.51
N LEU A 43 -0.69 -9.02 -6.29
CA LEU A 43 0.36 -8.18 -5.77
C LEU A 43 -0.20 -7.06 -4.87
N PHE A 44 -1.33 -6.46 -5.25
CA PHE A 44 -2.01 -5.48 -4.42
C PHE A 44 -2.39 -6.07 -3.05
N GLN A 45 -3.03 -7.25 -3.03
CA GLN A 45 -3.44 -7.90 -1.79
C GLN A 45 -2.25 -8.27 -0.91
N LYS A 46 -1.18 -8.82 -1.50
CA LYS A 46 0.07 -9.13 -0.77
C LYS A 46 0.71 -7.90 -0.17
N ALA A 47 0.79 -6.80 -0.93
CA ALA A 47 1.38 -5.56 -0.44
C ALA A 47 0.52 -4.87 0.62
N TYR A 48 -0.81 -4.87 0.45
CA TYR A 48 -1.74 -4.31 1.43
C TYR A 48 -1.72 -5.09 2.75
N GLY A 49 -1.79 -6.43 2.70
CA GLY A 49 -1.69 -7.27 3.89
C GLY A 49 -0.36 -7.12 4.61
N TYR A 50 0.75 -7.02 3.87
CA TYR A 50 2.05 -6.74 4.47
C TYR A 50 2.10 -5.38 5.19
N ILE A 51 1.44 -4.35 4.66
CA ILE A 51 1.35 -3.04 5.32
C ILE A 51 0.52 -3.16 6.60
N GLU A 52 -0.61 -3.85 6.56
CA GLU A 52 -1.51 -4.05 7.72
C GLU A 52 -0.86 -4.86 8.85
N GLU A 53 -0.06 -5.88 8.54
CA GLU A 53 0.64 -6.70 9.54
C GLU A 53 1.84 -5.99 10.18
N HIS A 54 2.45 -5.01 9.50
CA HIS A 54 3.71 -4.40 9.93
C HIS A 54 3.63 -2.92 10.35
N TYR A 55 2.55 -2.19 10.04
CA TYR A 55 2.40 -0.74 10.27
C TYR A 55 1.01 -0.35 10.76
#